data_AF-A0A0C2BLV7-F1
#
_entry.id   AF-A0A0C2BLV7-F1
#
_cell.length_a   1.000
_cell.length_b   1.000
_cell.length_c   1.000
_cell.angle_alpha   90.00
_cell.angle_beta   90.00
_cell.angle_gamma   90.00
#
_symmetry.space_group_name_H-M   'P 1'
#
loop_
_entity.id
_entity.type
_entity.pdbx_description
1 polymer ?
#
loop_
_entity_poly.entity_id
_entity_poly.type
_entity_poly.pdbx_seq_one_letter_code
_entity_poly.pdbx_strand_id
1 'polypeptide(L)'
;MTARRALMALCLLSFSIPALAVYKCEEGGKISYSDFACPGGRQLDIAVPATDAASAKQQLAQEKSALQRLENDRHKREAKEEKEQLRIAHAMASRKRKCDALARRVKWAEEDSRLAHGRSTEKTIRKAHRLVEQYDGECPK
;
A
#
# COMPACT_ATOMS: atom_id res chain seq x y z
N MET A 1 45.88 -16.94 22.62
CA MET A 1 44.44 -16.60 22.52
C MET A 1 43.84 -16.07 23.83
N THR A 2 44.53 -16.17 24.97
CA THR A 2 44.08 -15.70 26.30
C THR A 2 44.14 -14.18 26.46
N ALA A 3 45.17 -13.52 25.91
CA ALA A 3 45.33 -12.06 26.02
C ALA A 3 44.21 -11.25 25.34
N ARG A 4 43.70 -11.69 24.18
CA ARG A 4 42.54 -11.06 23.50
C ARG A 4 41.24 -11.20 24.30
N ARG A 5 41.06 -12.32 25.00
CA ARG A 5 39.90 -12.55 25.87
C ARG A 5 39.98 -11.71 27.15
N ALA A 6 41.19 -11.57 27.72
CA ALA A 6 41.42 -10.69 28.86
C ALA A 6 41.18 -9.20 28.50
N LEU A 7 41.61 -8.76 27.31
CA LEU A 7 41.38 -7.39 26.84
C LEU A 7 39.89 -7.10 26.62
N MET A 8 39.15 -8.04 26.02
CA MET A 8 37.69 -7.92 25.84
C MET A 8 36.94 -7.90 27.18
N ALA A 9 37.34 -8.74 28.14
CA ALA A 9 36.75 -8.73 29.48
C ALA A 9 37.02 -7.40 30.21
N LEU A 10 38.21 -6.83 30.07
CA LEU A 10 38.55 -5.54 30.68
C LEU A 10 37.78 -4.37 30.03
N CYS A 11 37.51 -4.42 28.72
CA CYS A 11 36.67 -3.43 28.05
C CYS A 11 35.18 -3.53 28.44
N LEU A 12 34.66 -4.71 28.74
CA LEU A 12 33.26 -4.87 29.17
C LEU A 12 33.01 -4.31 30.59
N LEU A 13 34.03 -4.33 31.46
CA LEU A 13 33.97 -3.79 32.81
C LEU A 13 33.99 -2.26 32.88
N SER A 14 34.52 -1.57 31.86
CA SER A 14 34.61 -0.10 31.82
C SER A 14 33.38 0.61 31.27
N PHE A 15 32.37 -0.13 30.78
CA PHE A 15 31.10 0.42 30.29
C PHE A 15 29.91 0.19 31.25
N SER A 16 30.15 0.06 32.56
CA SER A 16 29.07 0.18 33.54
C SER A 16 28.64 1.64 33.65
N ILE A 17 27.84 2.12 32.71
CA ILE A 17 27.14 3.39 32.82
C ILE A 17 26.20 3.24 34.03
N PRO A 18 26.40 3.96 35.14
CA PRO A 18 25.44 3.93 36.23
C PRO A 18 24.10 4.39 35.66
N ALA A 19 23.04 3.62 35.87
CA ALA A 19 21.69 4.07 35.58
C ALA A 19 21.50 5.37 36.36
N LEU A 20 21.53 6.51 35.65
CA LEU A 20 21.39 7.85 36.21
C LEU A 20 19.98 7.96 36.79
N ALA A 21 19.84 7.57 38.05
CA ALA A 21 18.66 7.84 38.85
C ALA A 21 18.68 9.34 39.16
N VAL A 22 18.07 10.14 38.29
CA VAL A 22 17.94 11.58 38.52
C VAL A 22 16.88 11.78 39.60
N TYR A 23 17.31 12.18 40.80
CA TYR A 23 16.42 12.47 41.91
C TYR A 23 15.93 13.91 41.80
N LYS A 24 14.61 14.09 41.87
CA LYS A 24 13.98 15.41 42.01
C LYS A 24 13.89 15.75 43.50
N CYS A 25 14.63 16.75 43.94
CA CYS A 25 14.59 17.27 45.30
C CYS A 25 13.79 18.58 45.34
N GLU A 26 12.89 18.72 46.31
CA GLU A 26 12.14 19.95 46.53
C GLU A 26 12.37 20.43 47.97
N GLU A 27 13.08 21.56 48.11
CA GLU A 27 13.41 22.15 49.41
C GLU A 27 13.18 23.67 49.35
N GLY A 28 12.42 24.21 50.31
CA GLY A 28 12.11 25.65 50.38
C GLY A 28 11.40 26.22 49.14
N GLY A 29 10.66 25.40 48.37
CA GLY A 29 9.95 25.81 47.15
C GLY A 29 10.82 25.86 45.89
N LYS A 30 12.07 25.37 45.93
CA LYS A 30 12.94 25.24 44.76
C LYS A 30 13.11 23.75 44.40
N ILE A 31 12.99 23.45 43.11
CA ILE A 31 13.20 22.11 42.56
C ILE A 31 14.65 22.02 42.04
N SER A 32 15.43 21.09 42.59
CA SER A 32 16.76 20.74 42.09
C SER A 32 16.78 19.29 41.63
N TYR A 33 17.57 19.01 40.58
CA TYR A 33 17.79 17.67 40.07
C TYR A 33 19.23 17.27 40.38
N SER A 34 19.42 16.11 41.00
CA SER A 34 20.73 15.62 41.44
C SER A 34 20.83 14.13 41.17
N ASP A 35 22.04 13.67 40.86
CA ASP A 35 22.35 12.24 40.75
C ASP A 35 22.54 11.58 42.13
N PHE A 36 22.60 12.39 43.20
CA PHE A 36 22.64 11.93 44.59
C PHE A 36 21.27 12.05 45.25
N ALA A 37 20.91 11.05 46.06
CA ALA A 37 19.68 11.06 46.84
C ALA A 37 19.59 12.32 47.73
N CYS A 38 18.42 12.96 47.75
CA CYS A 38 18.20 14.15 48.56
C CYS A 38 18.44 13.84 50.05
N PRO A 39 19.12 14.71 50.81
CA PRO A 39 19.21 14.56 52.26
C PRO A 39 17.79 14.60 52.87
N GLY A 40 17.36 13.50 53.52
CA GLY A 40 15.98 13.34 54.00
C GLY A 40 14.95 12.94 52.93
N GLY A 41 15.41 12.45 51.77
CA GLY A 41 14.57 11.99 50.68
C GLY A 41 13.63 10.85 51.10
N ARG A 42 12.37 10.95 50.68
CA ARG A 42 11.33 9.94 50.89
C ARG A 42 11.03 9.25 49.56
N GLN A 43 11.01 7.91 49.58
CA GLN A 43 10.66 7.13 48.39
C GLN A 43 9.22 7.43 47.99
N LEU A 44 9.04 8.00 46.81
CA LEU A 44 7.71 8.16 46.20
C LEU A 44 7.32 6.81 45.63
N ASP A 45 6.41 6.12 46.33
CA ASP A 45 5.78 4.92 45.82
C ASP A 45 4.77 5.35 44.75
N ILE A 46 5.21 5.32 43.48
CA ILE A 46 4.34 5.64 42.35
C ILE A 46 3.42 4.42 42.18
N ALA A 47 2.27 4.46 42.87
CA ALA A 47 1.25 3.45 42.72
C ALA A 47 0.79 3.41 41.26
N VAL A 48 1.07 2.31 40.58
CA VAL A 48 0.48 2.02 39.27
C VAL A 48 -1.03 1.96 39.49
N PRO A 49 -1.84 2.78 38.80
CA PRO A 49 -3.28 2.77 39.00
C PRO A 49 -3.81 1.37 38.71
N ALA A 50 -4.67 0.86 39.60
CA ALA A 50 -5.32 -0.42 39.40
C ALA A 50 -6.10 -0.38 38.08
N THR A 51 -5.68 -1.19 37.11
CA THR A 51 -6.40 -1.30 35.85
C THR A 51 -7.66 -2.11 36.08
N ASP A 52 -8.82 -1.51 35.85
CA ASP A 52 -10.08 -2.23 35.89
C ASP A 52 -10.15 -3.18 34.68
N ALA A 53 -9.87 -4.46 34.93
CA ALA A 53 -9.85 -5.49 33.91
C ALA A 53 -11.22 -5.66 33.20
N ALA A 54 -12.33 -5.29 33.83
CA ALA A 54 -13.65 -5.36 33.20
C ALA A 54 -13.83 -4.27 32.15
N SER A 55 -13.50 -3.01 32.48
CA SER A 55 -13.54 -1.91 31.50
C SER A 55 -12.56 -2.11 30.35
N ALA A 56 -11.35 -2.62 30.61
CA ALA A 56 -10.38 -2.95 29.57
C ALA A 56 -10.90 -4.03 28.59
N LYS A 57 -11.58 -5.06 29.08
CA LYS A 57 -12.21 -6.10 28.23
C LYS A 57 -13.35 -5.52 27.39
N GLN A 58 -14.14 -4.62 27.94
CA GLN A 58 -15.23 -3.97 27.22
C GLN A 58 -14.71 -3.05 26.11
N GLN A 59 -13.67 -2.25 26.39
CA GLN A 59 -13.00 -1.42 25.40
C GLN A 59 -12.41 -2.28 24.26
N LEU A 60 -11.70 -3.35 24.60
CA LEU A 60 -11.14 -4.28 23.61
C LEU A 60 -12.22 -4.92 22.74
N ALA A 61 -13.39 -5.27 23.29
CA ALA A 61 -14.50 -5.79 22.51
C ALA A 61 -15.07 -4.74 21.55
N GLN A 62 -15.20 -3.48 21.99
CA GLN A 62 -15.65 -2.37 21.15
C GLN A 62 -14.66 -2.10 20.02
N GLU A 63 -13.37 -2.01 20.33
CA GLU A 63 -12.30 -1.81 19.35
C GLU A 63 -12.27 -2.92 18.30
N LYS A 64 -12.35 -4.20 18.72
CA LYS A 64 -12.45 -5.33 17.79
C LYS A 64 -13.65 -5.21 16.87
N SER A 65 -14.82 -4.84 17.41
CA SER A 65 -16.03 -4.66 16.60
C SER A 65 -15.88 -3.50 15.60
N ALA A 66 -15.21 -2.42 15.98
CA ALA A 66 -14.94 -1.28 15.12
C ALA A 66 -13.95 -1.66 14.01
N LEU A 67 -12.87 -2.36 14.34
CA LEU A 67 -11.89 -2.87 13.37
C LEU A 67 -12.56 -3.79 12.34
N GLN A 68 -13.38 -4.75 12.79
CA GLN A 68 -14.07 -5.66 11.89
C GLN A 68 -15.03 -4.92 10.94
N ARG A 69 -15.69 -3.85 11.41
CA ARG A 69 -16.53 -3.00 10.54
C ARG A 69 -15.69 -2.29 9.49
N LEU A 70 -14.56 -1.70 9.90
CA LEU A 70 -13.65 -1.01 8.98
C LEU A 70 -13.05 -1.95 7.92
N GLU A 71 -12.66 -3.16 8.32
CA GLU A 71 -12.16 -4.20 7.40
C GLU A 71 -13.24 -4.63 6.41
N ASN A 72 -14.45 -4.92 6.90
CA ASN A 72 -15.57 -5.28 6.03
C ASN A 72 -15.91 -4.17 5.03
N ASP A 73 -15.88 -2.91 5.46
CA ASP A 73 -16.14 -1.78 4.58
C ASP A 73 -15.00 -1.59 3.57
N ARG A 74 -13.75 -1.84 3.95
CA ARG A 74 -12.61 -1.86 3.03
C ARG A 74 -12.80 -2.93 1.96
N HIS A 75 -13.08 -4.16 2.36
CA HIS A 75 -13.28 -5.27 1.43
C HIS A 75 -14.48 -5.05 0.50
N LYS A 76 -15.57 -4.44 0.98
CA LYS A 76 -16.70 -4.06 0.11
C LYS A 76 -16.33 -3.02 -0.93
N ARG A 77 -15.46 -2.05 -0.59
CA ARG A 77 -14.97 -1.06 -1.56
C ARG A 77 -14.04 -1.71 -2.57
N GLU A 78 -13.05 -2.47 -2.10
CA GLU A 78 -12.11 -3.22 -2.94
C GLU A 78 -12.85 -4.12 -3.95
N ALA A 79 -13.83 -4.90 -3.48
CA ALA A 79 -14.61 -5.79 -4.36
C ALA A 79 -15.45 -5.03 -5.41
N LYS A 80 -15.96 -3.83 -5.08
CA LYS A 80 -16.68 -2.99 -6.04
C LYS A 80 -15.73 -2.41 -7.08
N GLU A 81 -14.59 -1.92 -6.64
CA GLU A 81 -13.55 -1.36 -7.52
C GLU A 81 -12.99 -2.42 -8.45
N GLU A 82 -12.65 -3.60 -7.94
CA GLU A 82 -12.17 -4.74 -8.74
C GLU A 82 -13.21 -5.14 -9.79
N LYS A 83 -14.49 -5.26 -9.40
CA LYS A 83 -15.57 -5.59 -10.33
C LYS A 83 -15.69 -4.55 -11.45
N GLU A 84 -15.58 -3.27 -11.14
CA GLU A 84 -15.67 -2.22 -12.14
C GLU A 84 -14.43 -2.21 -13.06
N GLN A 85 -13.24 -2.39 -12.50
CA GLN A 85 -12.01 -2.53 -13.27
C GLN A 85 -12.09 -3.71 -14.24
N LEU A 86 -12.59 -4.87 -13.80
CA LEU A 86 -12.81 -6.03 -14.66
C LEU A 86 -13.79 -5.72 -15.79
N ARG A 87 -14.89 -5.02 -15.52
CA ARG A 87 -15.86 -4.63 -16.55
C ARG A 87 -15.24 -3.72 -17.60
N ILE A 88 -14.49 -2.70 -17.16
CA ILE A 88 -13.77 -1.78 -18.05
C ILE A 88 -12.74 -2.56 -18.88
N ALA A 89 -11.94 -3.42 -18.24
CA ALA A 89 -10.94 -4.24 -18.92
C ALA A 89 -11.57 -5.16 -19.97
N HIS A 90 -12.70 -5.81 -19.66
CA HIS A 90 -13.44 -6.64 -20.62
C HIS A 90 -14.00 -5.84 -21.79
N ALA A 91 -14.60 -4.67 -21.53
CA ALA A 91 -15.11 -3.80 -22.59
C ALA A 91 -13.99 -3.33 -23.52
N MET A 92 -12.86 -2.91 -22.95
CA MET A 92 -11.69 -2.48 -23.70
C MET A 92 -11.07 -3.64 -24.51
N ALA A 93 -10.97 -4.83 -23.93
CA ALA A 93 -10.48 -6.01 -24.62
C ALA A 93 -11.40 -6.42 -25.78
N SER A 94 -12.72 -6.36 -25.60
CA SER A 94 -13.70 -6.62 -26.66
C SER A 94 -13.57 -5.61 -27.80
N ARG A 95 -13.51 -4.31 -27.48
CA ARG A 95 -13.30 -3.24 -28.46
C ARG A 95 -12.00 -3.43 -29.22
N LYS A 96 -10.89 -3.74 -28.51
CA LYS A 96 -9.60 -4.02 -29.11
C LYS A 96 -9.68 -5.19 -30.10
N ARG A 97 -10.30 -6.32 -29.71
CA ARG A 97 -10.47 -7.48 -30.59
C ARG A 97 -11.27 -7.13 -31.85
N LYS A 98 -12.34 -6.33 -31.72
CA LYS A 98 -13.14 -5.85 -32.87
C LYS A 98 -12.27 -5.01 -33.81
N CYS A 99 -11.50 -4.07 -33.25
CA CYS A 99 -10.60 -3.22 -34.03
C CYS A 99 -9.47 -3.98 -34.71
N ASP A 100 -8.82 -4.90 -33.99
CA ASP A 100 -7.77 -5.75 -34.56
C ASP A 100 -8.33 -6.62 -35.71
N ALA A 101 -9.59 -7.09 -35.60
CA ALA A 101 -10.25 -7.83 -36.66
C ALA A 101 -10.59 -6.96 -37.89
N LEU A 102 -11.08 -5.74 -37.68
CA LEU A 102 -11.34 -4.78 -38.76
C LEU A 102 -10.05 -4.34 -39.45
N ALA A 103 -9.00 -4.05 -38.70
CA ALA A 103 -7.68 -3.70 -39.23
C ALA A 103 -7.12 -4.80 -40.16
N ARG A 104 -7.26 -6.08 -39.75
CA ARG A 104 -6.88 -7.21 -40.62
C ARG A 104 -7.71 -7.25 -41.92
N ARG A 105 -9.02 -7.00 -41.83
CA ARG A 105 -9.89 -6.98 -43.02
C ARG A 105 -9.54 -5.83 -43.97
N VAL A 106 -9.21 -4.65 -43.44
CA VAL A 106 -8.71 -3.52 -44.23
C VAL A 106 -7.45 -3.92 -44.98
N LYS A 107 -6.46 -4.46 -44.26
CA LYS A 107 -5.20 -4.90 -44.85
C LYS A 107 -5.41 -5.91 -45.98
N TRP A 108 -6.22 -6.94 -45.77
CA TRP A 108 -6.51 -7.93 -46.80
C TRP A 108 -7.27 -7.35 -47.98
N ALA A 109 -8.23 -6.45 -47.75
CA ALA A 109 -8.96 -5.79 -48.84
C ALA A 109 -8.06 -4.88 -49.68
N GLU A 110 -7.08 -4.23 -49.05
CA GLU A 110 -6.06 -3.43 -49.74
C GLU A 110 -5.16 -4.33 -50.60
N GLU A 111 -4.66 -5.44 -50.05
CA GLU A 111 -3.88 -6.45 -50.77
C GLU A 111 -4.67 -7.03 -51.95
N ASP A 112 -5.94 -7.39 -51.75
CA ASP A 112 -6.86 -7.85 -52.79
C ASP A 112 -7.05 -6.79 -53.89
N SER A 113 -7.15 -5.50 -53.52
CA SER A 113 -7.32 -4.43 -54.50
C SER A 113 -6.06 -4.21 -55.34
N ARG A 114 -4.87 -4.37 -54.75
CA ARG A 114 -3.58 -4.32 -55.44
C ARG A 114 -3.40 -5.48 -56.42
N LEU A 115 -3.89 -6.67 -56.06
CA LEU A 115 -3.79 -7.87 -56.90
C LEU A 115 -4.94 -7.99 -57.92
N ALA A 116 -6.01 -7.20 -57.78
CA ALA A 116 -7.13 -7.23 -58.70
C ALA A 116 -6.75 -6.66 -60.07
N HIS A 117 -7.21 -7.30 -61.14
CA HIS A 117 -6.97 -6.85 -62.52
C HIS A 117 -8.25 -6.91 -63.36
N GLY A 118 -8.29 -6.16 -64.46
CA GLY A 118 -9.43 -6.12 -65.37
C GLY A 118 -10.70 -5.50 -64.75
N ARG A 119 -11.88 -5.99 -65.12
CA ARG A 119 -13.18 -5.40 -64.75
C ARG A 119 -13.52 -5.46 -63.25
N SER A 120 -12.75 -6.20 -62.44
CA SER A 120 -12.99 -6.32 -60.98
C SER A 120 -12.25 -5.28 -60.13
N THR A 121 -11.32 -4.50 -60.69
CA THR A 121 -10.49 -3.53 -59.96
C THR A 121 -11.31 -2.47 -59.24
N GLU A 122 -12.23 -1.82 -59.92
CA GLU A 122 -13.04 -0.74 -59.34
C GLU A 122 -13.91 -1.27 -58.18
N LYS A 123 -14.41 -2.50 -58.31
CA LYS A 123 -15.21 -3.16 -57.28
C LYS A 123 -14.38 -3.48 -56.04
N THR A 124 -13.15 -3.98 -56.19
CA THR A 124 -12.28 -4.31 -55.06
C THR A 124 -11.76 -3.06 -54.36
N ILE A 125 -11.42 -2.00 -55.10
CA ILE A 125 -11.05 -0.70 -54.54
C ILE A 125 -12.20 -0.11 -53.72
N ARG A 126 -13.43 -0.08 -54.27
CA ARG A 126 -14.60 0.43 -53.54
C ARG A 126 -14.89 -0.38 -52.27
N LYS A 127 -14.66 -1.69 -52.29
CA LYS A 127 -14.78 -2.56 -51.12
C LYS A 127 -13.72 -2.23 -50.07
N ALA A 128 -12.47 -2.03 -50.48
CA ALA A 128 -11.39 -1.63 -49.58
C ALA A 128 -11.70 -0.30 -48.88
N HIS A 129 -12.16 0.70 -49.65
CA HIS A 129 -12.55 2.00 -49.09
C HIS A 129 -13.64 1.91 -48.02
N ARG A 130 -14.71 1.14 -48.27
CA ARG A 130 -15.79 0.94 -47.29
C ARG A 130 -15.31 0.29 -46.00
N LEU A 131 -14.33 -0.62 -46.08
CA LEU A 131 -13.75 -1.26 -44.91
C LEU A 131 -12.88 -0.30 -44.11
N VAL A 132 -12.17 0.62 -44.79
CA VAL A 132 -11.43 1.72 -44.13
C VAL A 132 -12.40 2.66 -43.41
N GLU A 133 -13.47 3.11 -44.07
CA GLU A 133 -14.50 3.96 -43.45
C GLU A 133 -15.12 3.28 -42.21
N GLN A 134 -15.38 1.97 -42.30
CA GLN A 134 -15.91 1.21 -41.17
C GLN A 134 -14.90 1.10 -40.02
N TYR A 135 -13.61 0.91 -40.33
CA TYR A 135 -12.56 0.87 -39.31
C TYR A 135 -12.42 2.24 -38.62
N ASP A 136 -12.33 3.32 -39.40
CA ASP A 136 -12.16 4.68 -38.90
C ASP A 136 -13.35 5.18 -38.05
N GLY A 137 -14.56 4.70 -38.35
CA GLY A 137 -15.76 5.05 -37.57
C GLY A 137 -15.90 4.28 -36.25
N GLU A 138 -15.35 3.07 -36.16
CA GLU A 138 -15.53 2.17 -35.01
C GLU A 138 -14.34 2.18 -34.05
N CYS A 139 -13.15 2.48 -34.57
CA CYS A 139 -11.90 2.39 -33.83
C CYS A 139 -11.32 3.77 -33.55
N PRO A 140 -10.83 4.03 -32.31
CA PRO A 140 -10.13 5.26 -32.02
C PRO A 140 -8.84 5.34 -32.85
N LYS A 141 -8.49 6.56 -33.27
CA LYS A 141 -7.21 6.87 -33.93
C LYS A 141 -6.05 6.83 -32.96
#